data_AF-A0A929GY13-F1
#
_entry.id   AF-A0A929GY13-F1
#
_cell.length_a   1.000
_cell.length_b   1.000
_cell.length_c   1.000
_cell.angle_alpha   90.00
_cell.angle_beta   90.00
_cell.angle_gamma   90.00
#
_symmetry.space_group_name_H-M   'P 1'
#
loop_
_entity.id
_entity.type
_entity.pdbx_description
1 polymer ?
#
loop_
_entity_poly.entity_id
_entity_poly.type
_entity_poly.pdbx_seq_one_letter_code
_entity_poly.pdbx_strand_id
1 'polypeptide(L)' 'KNKHLLTVHHKDGNPRNNPSDGSNWENLCVYCHDDEHSRGVLGDYLSGDETK' A
#
# COMPACT_ATOMS: atom_id res chain seq x y z
N LYS A 1 25.55 -4.14 -9.68
CA LYS A 1 24.07 -4.20 -9.77
C LYS A 1 23.52 -3.92 -8.38
N ASN A 2 23.06 -2.68 -8.12
CA ASN A 2 22.49 -2.31 -6.81
C ASN A 2 21.18 -3.07 -6.64
N LYS A 3 21.16 -4.06 -5.74
CA LYS A 3 19.93 -4.80 -5.42
C LYS A 3 19.12 -3.93 -4.47
N HIS A 4 18.19 -3.15 -5.02
CA HIS A 4 17.16 -2.53 -4.20
C HIS A 4 16.22 -3.64 -3.76
N LEU A 5 16.05 -3.81 -2.43
CA LEU A 5 15.04 -4.72 -1.90
C LEU A 5 13.68 -4.15 -2.28
N LEU A 6 13.00 -4.84 -3.20
CA LEU A 6 11.65 -4.52 -3.63
C LEU A 6 10.65 -5.38 -2.86
N THR A 7 9.54 -4.76 -2.47
CA THR A 7 8.41 -5.39 -1.80
C THR A 7 7.15 -5.22 -2.65
N VAL A 8 6.20 -6.15 -2.52
CA VAL A 8 4.91 -6.07 -3.22
C VAL A 8 3.93 -5.27 -2.38
N HIS A 9 3.28 -4.29 -3.00
CA HIS A 9 2.26 -3.44 -2.40
C HIS A 9 0.91 -3.64 -3.11
N HIS A 10 -0.19 -3.56 -2.35
CA HIS A 10 -1.55 -3.53 -2.91
C HIS A 10 -2.00 -2.08 -3.07
N LYS A 11 -2.14 -1.61 -4.30
CA LYS A 11 -2.42 -0.19 -4.62
C LYS A 11 -3.71 0.33 -4.01
N ASP A 12 -4.71 -0.52 -3.89
CA ASP A 12 -6.02 -0.18 -3.32
C ASP A 12 -6.10 -0.39 -1.80
N GLY A 13 -5.02 -0.83 -1.15
CA GLY A 13 -4.99 -1.15 0.28
C GLY A 13 -5.79 -2.39 0.69
N ASN A 14 -6.44 -3.10 -0.25
CA ASN A 14 -7.26 -4.27 0.04
C ASN A 14 -6.47 -5.57 -0.19
N PRO A 15 -6.06 -6.28 0.88
CA PRO A 15 -5.29 -7.53 0.76
C PRO A 15 -6.09 -8.72 0.19
N ARG A 16 -7.39 -8.54 -0.08
CA ARG A 16 -8.27 -9.54 -0.69
C ARG A 16 -8.53 -9.29 -2.17
N ASN A 17 -8.25 -8.10 -2.69
CA ASN A 17 -8.37 -7.81 -4.12
C ASN A 17 -7.12 -8.30 -4.86
N ASN A 18 -7.13 -9.57 -5.27
CA ASN A 18 -6.02 -10.23 -5.94
C ASN A 18 -6.40 -10.59 -7.39
N PRO A 19 -6.41 -9.61 -8.31
CA PRO A 19 -6.73 -9.88 -9.70
C PRO A 19 -5.58 -10.67 -10.36
N SER A 20 -5.94 -11.66 -11.17
CA SER A 20 -4.96 -12.57 -11.81
C SER A 20 -4.05 -11.88 -12.84
N ASP A 21 -4.41 -10.68 -13.29
CA ASP A 21 -3.61 -9.85 -14.17
C ASP A 21 -2.56 -8.99 -13.43
N GLY A 22 -2.56 -9.01 -12.09
CA GLY A 22 -1.63 -8.25 -11.26
C GLY A 22 -1.88 -6.74 -11.26
N SER A 23 -3.02 -6.27 -11.79
CA SER A 23 -3.34 -4.84 -11.91
C SER A 23 -3.32 -4.09 -10.57
N ASN A 24 -3.66 -4.78 -9.47
CA ASN A 24 -3.67 -4.21 -8.12
C ASN A 24 -2.28 -4.17 -7.42
N TRP A 25 -1.22 -4.66 -8.07
CA TRP A 25 0.11 -4.72 -7.43
C TRP A 25 1.10 -3.74 -8.02
N GLU A 26 2.02 -3.27 -7.17
CA GLU A 26 3.25 -2.59 -7.57
C GLU A 26 4.44 -3.02 -6.72
N ASN A 27 5.65 -2.81 -7.26
CA ASN A 27 6.90 -3.05 -6.55
C ASN A 27 7.44 -1.74 -6.01
N LEU A 28 7.58 -1.66 -4.69
CA LEU A 28 8.11 -0.50 -4.00
C LEU A 28 9.41 -0.84 -3.28
N CYS A 29 10.25 0.17 -3.05
CA CYS A 29 11.36 0.02 -2.12
C CYS A 29 10.82 -0.13 -0.68
N VAL A 30 11.56 -0.76 0.24
CA VAL A 30 11.10 -0.93 1.63
C VAL A 30 10.65 0.38 2.29
N TYR A 31 11.42 1.47 2.12
CA TYR A 31 11.07 2.77 2.69
C TYR A 31 9.84 3.40 2.03
N CYS A 32 9.67 3.18 0.73
CA CYS A 32 8.56 3.67 -0.07
C CYS A 32 7.26 2.94 0.35
N HIS A 33 7.38 1.64 0.62
CA HIS A 33 6.28 0.79 1.06
C HIS A 33 5.79 1.18 2.45
N ASP A 34 6.71 1.45 3.39
CA ASP A 34 6.34 1.86 4.75
C ASP A 34 5.74 3.28 4.79
N ASP A 35 6.21 4.22 3.95
CA ASP A 35 5.63 5.57 3.83
C ASP A 35 4.18 5.52 3.34
N GLU A 36 3.90 4.70 2.32
CA GLU A 36 2.55 4.56 1.76
C GLU A 36 1.56 4.02 2.80
N HIS A 37 1.93 2.96 3.53
CA HIS A 37 1.10 2.45 4.62
C HIS A 37 0.92 3.45 5.76
N SER A 38 1.92 4.29 6.03
CA SER A 38 1.82 5.32 7.08
C SER A 38 0.87 6.45 6.69
N ARG A 39 0.84 6.83 5.40
CA ARG A 39 -0.10 7.81 4.85
C ARG A 39 -1.54 7.34 4.92
N GLY A 40 -1.80 6.06 4.63
CA GLY A 40 -3.13 5.47 4.75
C GLY A 40 -3.69 5.58 6.17
N VAL A 41 -2.90 5.20 7.18
CA VAL A 41 -3.28 5.29 8.60
C VAL A 41 -3.55 6.74 9.03
N LEU A 42 -2.72 7.69 8.58
CA LEU A 42 -2.94 9.11 8.86
C LEU A 42 -4.20 9.63 8.15
N GLY A 43 -4.42 9.20 6.90
CA GLY A 43 -5.62 9.47 6.13
C GLY A 43 -6.87 9.05 6.89
N ASP A 44 -6.91 7.82 7.40
CA ASP A 44 -8.03 7.27 8.19
C ASP A 44 -8.26 8.03 9.50
N TYR A 45 -7.19 8.43 10.18
CA TYR A 45 -7.29 9.22 11.42
C TYR A 45 -7.85 10.63 11.16
N LEU A 46 -7.48 11.26 10.04
CA LEU A 46 -7.89 12.61 9.69
C LEU A 46 -9.26 12.68 8.99
N SER A 47 -9.63 11.63 8.23
CA SER A 47 -10.88 11.58 7.49
C SER A 47 -12.10 11.41 8.39
N GLY A 48 -11.91 11.10 9.68
CA GLY A 48 -12.94 11.27 10.70
C GLY A 48 -14.25 10.60 10.32
N ASP A 49 -14.20 9.34 9.89
CA ASP A 49 -15.40 8.56 9.61
C ASP A 49 -16.16 8.36 10.94
N GLU A 50 -17.02 9.33 11.27
CA GLU A 50 -18.04 9.25 12.32
C GLU A 50 -19.22 8.37 11.86
N THR A 51 -18.93 7.22 11.24
CA THR A 51 -19.94 6.22 10.89
C THR A 51 -19.63 4.88 11.54
N LYS A 52 -19.90 4.84 12.84
CA LYS A 52 -20.49 3.63 13.44
C LYS A 52 -22.00 3.70 13.37
#